data_AF-A0A7W1FL22-F1
#
_entry.id   AF-A0A7W1FL22-F1
#
_cell.length_a   1.000
_cell.length_b   1.000
_cell.length_c   1.000
_cell.angle_alpha   90.00
_cell.angle_beta   90.00
_cell.angle_gamma   90.00
#
_symmetry.space_group_name_H-M   'P 1'
#
loop_
_entity.id
_entity.type
_entity.pdbx_description
1 polymer ?
#
loop_
_entity_poly.entity_id
_entity_poly.type
_entity_poly.pdbx_seq_one_letter_code
_entity_poly.pdbx_strand_id
1 'polypeptide(L)'
;MYKWPQGRIVRIVCLLLTALVTFDLAYNGAYGPLTAGEGTKQFVVGIVFCVLAFAALVSGLVAAGFHPKAVDFLIEVEQEMVRVEWPATNVLIRSTLIIAVAIVVMAVMILGVDLVNLQFLDLVRWLGGKL
;
A
#
# COMPACT_ATOMS: atom_id res chain seq x y z
N MET A 1 9.98 -33.45 6.63
CA MET A 1 8.79 -34.19 6.12
C MET A 1 8.00 -33.26 5.20
N TYR A 2 7.88 -33.62 3.93
CA TYR A 2 7.22 -32.83 2.89
C TYR A 2 5.70 -33.02 3.01
N LYS A 3 5.00 -32.00 3.53
CA LYS A 3 3.54 -32.00 3.70
C LYS A 3 2.87 -31.59 2.38
N TRP A 4 2.71 -32.51 1.45
CA TRP A 4 1.86 -32.32 0.28
C TRP A 4 0.40 -32.64 0.67
N PRO A 5 -0.60 -31.74 0.50
CA PRO A 5 -0.70 -30.60 -0.44
C PRO A 5 -0.92 -29.21 0.22
N GLN A 6 -0.59 -29.03 1.50
CA GLN A 6 -0.89 -27.79 2.25
C GLN A 6 0.05 -26.63 1.88
N GLY A 7 -0.49 -25.40 1.79
CA GLY A 7 0.31 -24.20 1.48
C GLY A 7 0.43 -23.86 0.00
N ARG A 8 -0.22 -24.59 -0.91
CA ARG A 8 0.00 -24.43 -2.36
C ARG A 8 -0.41 -23.04 -2.85
N ILE A 9 -1.60 -22.58 -2.47
CA ILE A 9 -2.16 -21.31 -2.96
C ILE A 9 -1.29 -20.16 -2.45
N VAL A 10 -1.00 -20.12 -1.15
CA VAL A 10 -0.21 -19.04 -0.54
C VAL A 10 1.21 -18.99 -1.12
N ARG A 11 1.86 -20.14 -1.35
CA ARG A 11 3.18 -20.14 -2.00
C ARG A 11 3.15 -19.63 -3.44
N ILE A 12 2.15 -20.02 -4.23
CA ILE A 12 1.98 -19.50 -5.59
C ILE A 12 1.78 -17.98 -5.55
N VAL A 13 0.92 -17.48 -4.65
CA VAL A 13 0.68 -16.05 -4.49
C VAL A 13 1.95 -15.31 -4.09
N CYS A 14 2.71 -15.80 -3.10
CA CYS A 14 3.99 -15.19 -2.71
C CYS A 14 5.02 -15.19 -3.84
N LEU A 15 5.09 -16.25 -4.65
CA LEU A 15 5.97 -16.31 -5.82
C LEU A 15 5.53 -15.32 -6.90
N LEU A 16 4.23 -15.17 -7.16
CA LEU A 16 3.70 -14.19 -8.10
C LEU A 16 3.98 -12.76 -7.63
N LEU A 17 3.79 -12.46 -6.35
CA LEU A 17 4.10 -11.15 -5.77
C LEU A 17 5.60 -10.85 -5.83
N THR A 18 6.45 -11.82 -5.53
CA THR A 18 7.91 -11.69 -5.68
C THR A 18 8.27 -11.39 -7.14
N ALA A 19 7.70 -12.13 -8.09
CA ALA A 19 7.95 -11.92 -9.51
C ALA A 19 7.48 -10.53 -9.98
N LEU A 20 6.34 -10.05 -9.49
CA LEU A 20 5.83 -8.71 -9.79
C LEU A 20 6.79 -7.63 -9.26
N VAL A 21 7.24 -7.74 -8.00
CA VAL A 21 8.19 -6.79 -7.41
C VAL A 21 9.53 -6.81 -8.14
N THR A 22 10.05 -7.99 -8.48
CA THR A 22 11.27 -8.12 -9.29
C THR A 22 11.08 -7.48 -10.66
N PHE A 23 9.93 -7.68 -11.31
CA PHE A 23 9.63 -7.09 -12.60
C PHE A 23 9.56 -5.56 -12.53
N ASP A 24 8.90 -5.00 -11.51
CA ASP A 24 8.82 -3.56 -11.29
C ASP A 24 10.22 -2.94 -11.06
N LEU A 25 11.03 -3.56 -10.20
CA LEU A 25 12.41 -3.11 -9.95
C LEU A 25 13.30 -3.19 -11.19
N ALA A 26 13.16 -4.25 -12.00
CA ALA A 26 13.93 -4.44 -13.22
C ALA A 26 13.47 -3.47 -14.33
N TYR A 27 12.16 -3.30 -14.50
CA TYR A 27 11.60 -2.51 -15.59
C TYR A 27 11.53 -1.02 -15.25
N ASN A 28 10.88 -0.63 -14.16
CA ASN A 28 10.78 0.78 -13.79
C ASN A 28 12.07 1.31 -13.14
N GLY A 29 12.77 0.47 -12.36
CA GLY A 29 14.01 0.87 -11.68
C GLY A 29 15.26 0.83 -12.56
N ALA A 30 15.54 -0.31 -13.22
CA ALA A 30 16.80 -0.52 -13.92
C ALA A 30 16.78 -0.12 -15.40
N TYR A 31 15.69 -0.36 -16.13
CA TYR A 31 15.65 -0.18 -17.59
C TYR A 31 15.90 1.27 -18.03
N GLY A 32 15.23 2.25 -17.42
CA GLY A 32 15.39 3.66 -17.75
C GLY A 32 16.85 4.14 -17.61
N PRO A 33 17.48 4.00 -16.43
CA PRO A 33 18.87 4.42 -16.23
C PRO A 33 19.90 3.68 -17.08
N LEU A 34 19.66 2.41 -17.46
CA LEU A 34 20.57 1.63 -18.30
C LEU A 34 20.46 1.98 -19.79
N THR A 35 19.27 2.36 -20.26
CA THR A 35 19.01 2.70 -21.67
C THR A 35 19.25 4.17 -21.99
N ALA A 36 19.24 5.05 -20.99
CA ALA A 36 19.44 6.49 -21.17
C ALA A 36 20.84 6.86 -21.70
N GLY A 37 21.85 5.97 -21.58
CA GLY A 37 23.16 6.13 -22.22
C GLY A 37 24.02 7.32 -21.72
N GLU A 38 23.55 8.08 -20.72
CA GLU A 38 24.14 9.35 -20.32
C GLU A 38 24.73 9.32 -18.90
N GLY A 39 26.05 9.19 -18.83
CA GLY A 39 26.82 9.46 -17.61
C GLY A 39 26.96 8.29 -16.63
N THR A 40 28.13 8.21 -16.00
CA THR A 40 28.52 7.15 -15.05
C THR A 40 27.52 6.99 -13.90
N LYS A 41 26.87 8.07 -13.48
CA LYS A 41 25.88 8.05 -12.39
C LYS A 41 24.62 7.26 -12.75
N GLN A 42 24.08 7.42 -13.97
CA GLN A 42 22.88 6.69 -14.40
C GLN A 42 23.18 5.20 -14.56
N PHE A 43 24.37 4.85 -15.06
CA PHE A 43 24.81 3.47 -15.18
C PHE A 43 24.94 2.78 -13.81
N VAL A 44 25.54 3.46 -12.81
CA VAL A 44 25.64 2.93 -11.44
C VAL A 44 24.25 2.69 -10.85
N VAL A 45 23.32 3.63 -11.02
CA VAL A 45 21.93 3.48 -10.54
C VAL A 45 21.25 2.28 -11.19
N GLY A 46 21.39 2.10 -12.50
CA GLY A 46 20.87 0.96 -13.23
C GLY A 46 21.39 -0.39 -12.72
N ILE A 47 22.70 -0.49 -12.47
CA ILE A 47 23.31 -1.70 -11.89
C ILE A 47 22.76 -1.98 -10.49
N VAL A 48 22.64 -0.95 -9.65
CA VAL A 48 22.09 -1.11 -8.28
C VAL A 48 20.68 -1.70 -8.34
N PHE A 49 19.80 -1.18 -9.21
CA PHE A 49 18.44 -1.72 -9.37
C PHE A 49 18.43 -3.15 -9.93
N CYS A 50 19.34 -3.50 -10.85
CA CYS A 50 19.49 -4.89 -11.30
C CYS A 50 19.88 -5.85 -10.17
N VAL A 51 20.86 -5.45 -9.34
CA VAL A 51 21.29 -6.26 -8.19
C VAL A 51 20.15 -6.41 -7.18
N LEU A 52 19.42 -5.34 -6.90
CA LEU A 52 18.25 -5.37 -6.01
C LEU A 52 17.13 -6.26 -6.57
N ALA A 53 16.84 -6.19 -7.87
CA ALA A 53 15.84 -7.03 -8.51
C ALA A 53 16.22 -8.52 -8.42
N PHE A 54 17.49 -8.86 -8.66
CA PHE A 54 17.99 -10.22 -8.54
C PHE A 54 17.96 -10.71 -7.08
N ALA A 55 18.39 -9.88 -6.13
CA ALA A 55 18.33 -10.20 -4.71
C ALA A 55 16.88 -10.42 -4.23
N ALA A 56 15.94 -9.59 -4.68
CA ALA A 56 14.52 -9.74 -4.39
C ALA A 56 13.97 -11.07 -4.94
N LEU A 57 14.34 -11.43 -6.17
CA LEU A 57 13.90 -12.68 -6.80
C LEU A 57 14.41 -13.91 -6.03
N VAL A 58 15.72 -13.94 -5.75
CA VAL A 58 16.35 -15.07 -5.06
C VAL A 58 15.83 -15.20 -3.64
N SER A 59 15.76 -14.10 -2.90
CA SER A 59 15.25 -14.10 -1.52
C SER A 59 13.79 -14.53 -1.46
N GLY A 60 12.93 -14.02 -2.34
CA GLY A 60 11.52 -14.42 -2.38
C GLY A 60 11.32 -15.87 -2.82
N LEU A 61 12.12 -16.38 -3.76
CA LEU A 61 12.08 -17.80 -4.17
C LEU A 61 12.50 -18.72 -3.01
N VAL A 62 13.58 -18.38 -2.31
CA VAL A 62 14.07 -19.16 -1.16
C VAL A 62 13.08 -19.10 -0.01
N ALA A 63 12.57 -17.91 0.32
CA ALA A 63 11.63 -17.72 1.42
C ALA A 63 10.30 -18.45 1.17
N ALA A 64 9.72 -18.32 -0.03
CA ALA A 64 8.44 -18.95 -0.35
C ALA A 64 8.55 -20.46 -0.65
N GLY A 65 9.69 -20.92 -1.17
CA GLY A 65 9.85 -22.29 -1.67
C GLY A 65 10.59 -23.24 -0.75
N PHE A 66 11.69 -22.80 -0.14
CA PHE A 66 12.70 -23.70 0.44
C PHE A 66 12.94 -23.47 1.93
N HIS A 67 12.67 -22.27 2.46
CA HIS A 67 12.94 -21.95 3.85
C HIS A 67 11.85 -22.52 4.78
N PRO A 68 12.16 -23.50 5.64
CA PRO A 68 11.15 -24.28 6.36
C PRO A 68 10.27 -23.43 7.29
N LYS A 69 10.87 -22.48 8.03
CA LYS A 69 10.11 -21.61 8.94
C LYS A 69 9.16 -20.67 8.20
N ALA A 70 9.56 -20.20 7.02
CA ALA A 70 8.74 -19.28 6.23
C ALA A 70 7.57 -20.05 5.62
N VAL A 71 7.84 -21.26 5.13
CA VAL A 71 6.81 -22.16 4.62
C VAL A 71 5.78 -22.54 5.69
N ASP A 72 6.22 -22.89 6.90
CA ASP A 72 5.32 -23.22 8.00
C ASP A 72 4.45 -22.02 8.40
N PHE A 73 5.03 -20.81 8.46
CA PHE A 73 4.29 -19.57 8.68
C PHE A 73 3.24 -19.29 7.59
N LEU A 74 3.59 -19.46 6.31
CA LEU A 74 2.65 -19.25 5.20
C LEU A 74 1.46 -20.23 5.25
N ILE A 75 1.70 -21.47 5.69
CA ILE A 75 0.63 -22.47 5.89
C ILE A 75 -0.27 -22.05 7.06
N GLU A 76 0.30 -21.57 8.16
CA GLU A 76 -0.46 -21.08 9.32
C GLU A 76 -1.33 -19.88 8.95
N VAL A 77 -0.78 -18.92 8.20
CA VAL A 77 -1.54 -17.78 7.67
C VAL A 77 -2.67 -18.23 6.74
N GLU A 78 -2.45 -19.23 5.89
CA GLU A 78 -3.53 -19.80 5.06
C GLU A 78 -4.68 -20.32 5.92
N GLN A 79 -4.36 -21.08 6.97
CA GLN A 79 -5.37 -21.61 7.89
C GLN A 79 -6.09 -20.49 8.65
N GLU A 80 -5.38 -19.45 9.03
CA GLU A 80 -5.97 -18.31 9.72
C GLU A 80 -6.87 -17.49 8.79
N MET A 81 -6.47 -17.29 7.53
CA MET A 81 -7.29 -16.62 6.52
C MET A 81 -8.60 -17.34 6.22
N VAL A 82 -8.64 -18.68 6.32
CA VAL A 82 -9.88 -19.46 6.16
C VAL A 82 -10.85 -19.22 7.34
N ARG A 83 -10.34 -18.85 8.51
CA ARG A 83 -11.18 -18.54 9.69
C ARG A 83 -11.71 -17.11 9.67
N VAL A 84 -11.13 -16.23 8.87
CA VAL A 84 -11.59 -14.83 8.75
C VAL A 84 -12.90 -14.80 7.96
N GLU A 85 -13.99 -14.47 8.65
CA GLU A 85 -15.25 -14.16 8.00
C GLU A 85 -15.17 -12.78 7.34
N TRP A 86 -15.13 -12.76 6.00
CA TRP A 86 -15.15 -11.53 5.24
C TRP A 86 -16.57 -10.95 5.21
N PRO A 87 -16.76 -9.67 5.61
CA PRO A 87 -18.08 -9.07 5.63
C PRO A 87 -18.66 -9.03 4.22
N ALA A 88 -19.95 -9.34 4.10
CA ALA A 88 -20.65 -9.21 2.82
C ALA A 88 -20.63 -7.76 2.32
N THR A 89 -20.60 -7.55 1.01
CA THR A 89 -20.53 -6.23 0.38
C THR A 89 -21.57 -5.23 0.91
N ASN A 90 -22.78 -5.72 1.25
CA ASN A 90 -23.82 -4.88 1.84
C ASN A 90 -23.43 -4.31 3.21
N VAL A 91 -22.71 -5.06 4.03
CA VAL A 91 -22.21 -4.60 5.34
C VAL A 91 -21.11 -3.56 5.14
N LEU A 92 -20.18 -3.80 4.20
CA LEU A 92 -19.13 -2.85 3.84
C LEU A 92 -19.70 -1.51 3.37
N ILE A 93 -20.71 -1.53 2.48
CA ILE A 93 -21.33 -0.31 1.96
C ILE A 93 -22.04 0.45 3.09
N ARG A 94 -22.76 -0.25 3.97
CA ARG A 94 -23.44 0.39 5.11
C ARG A 94 -22.45 1.04 6.07
N SER A 95 -21.35 0.36 6.41
CA SER A 95 -20.35 0.91 7.34
C SER A 95 -19.60 2.10 6.74
N THR A 96 -19.20 2.02 5.47
CA THR A 96 -18.54 3.15 4.78
C THR A 96 -19.49 4.33 4.57
N LEU A 97 -20.77 4.10 4.27
CA LEU A 97 -21.76 5.16 4.12
C LEU A 97 -21.96 5.93 5.43
N ILE A 98 -22.03 5.24 6.58
CA ILE A 98 -22.16 5.89 7.89
C ILE A 98 -20.96 6.82 8.14
N ILE A 99 -19.75 6.35 7.87
CA ILE A 99 -18.53 7.14 8.04
C ILE A 99 -18.52 8.33 7.07
N ALA A 100 -18.89 8.12 5.81
CA ALA A 100 -18.98 9.19 4.81
C ALA A 100 -19.96 10.29 5.24
N VAL A 101 -21.14 9.91 5.76
CA VAL A 101 -22.12 10.85 6.30
C VAL A 101 -21.56 11.60 7.51
N ALA A 102 -20.87 10.91 8.44
CA ALA A 102 -20.25 11.56 9.59
C ALA A 102 -19.20 12.60 9.17
N ILE A 103 -18.38 12.30 8.17
CA ILE A 103 -17.39 13.24 7.60
C ILE A 103 -18.10 14.46 6.98
N VAL A 104 -19.19 14.25 6.21
CA VAL A 104 -19.96 15.35 5.61
C VAL A 104 -20.57 16.25 6.69
N VAL A 105 -21.19 15.67 7.72
CA VAL A 105 -21.77 16.43 8.83
C VAL A 105 -20.69 17.24 9.57
N MET A 106 -19.53 16.62 9.83
CA MET A 106 -18.40 17.31 10.43
C MET A 106 -17.88 18.46 9.55
N ALA A 107 -17.77 18.25 8.25
CA ALA A 107 -17.34 19.28 7.30
C ALA A 107 -18.33 20.47 7.28
N VAL A 108 -19.64 20.21 7.29
CA VAL A 108 -20.66 21.26 7.36
C VAL A 108 -20.59 22.04 8.67
N MET A 109 -20.37 21.36 9.80
CA MET A 109 -20.21 22.03 11.09
C MET A 109 -18.98 22.95 11.12
N ILE A 110 -17.83 22.45 10.64
CA ILE A 110 -16.60 23.26 10.56
C ILE A 110 -16.84 24.47 9.65
N LEU A 111 -17.42 24.28 8.47
CA LEU A 111 -17.73 25.36 7.55
C LEU A 111 -18.70 26.38 8.17
N GLY A 112 -19.68 25.92 8.95
CA GLY A 112 -20.59 26.79 9.70
C GLY A 112 -19.86 27.66 10.72
N VAL A 113 -18.94 27.09 11.49
CA VAL A 113 -18.11 27.83 12.46
C VAL A 113 -17.22 28.84 11.74
N ASP A 114 -16.60 28.45 10.62
CA ASP A 114 -15.74 29.33 9.83
C ASP A 114 -16.51 30.54 9.29
N LEU A 115 -17.74 30.35 8.78
CA LEU A 115 -18.59 31.44 8.31
C LEU A 115 -18.97 32.41 9.43
N VAL A 116 -19.34 31.89 10.60
CA VAL A 116 -19.66 32.73 11.78
C VAL A 116 -18.43 33.54 12.21
N ASN A 117 -17.26 32.91 12.23
CA ASN A 117 -16.01 33.58 12.58
C ASN A 117 -15.67 34.70 11.58
N LEU A 118 -15.83 34.46 10.27
CA LEU A 118 -15.62 35.49 9.25
C LEU A 118 -16.57 36.69 9.42
N GLN A 119 -17.86 36.43 9.66
CA GLN A 119 -18.83 37.50 9.92
C GLN A 119 -18.49 38.30 11.19
N PHE A 120 -18.04 37.62 12.24
CA PHE A 120 -17.61 38.27 13.47
C PHE A 120 -16.38 39.16 13.24
N LEU A 121 -15.38 38.68 12.49
CA LEU A 121 -14.20 39.46 12.14
C LEU A 121 -14.54 40.69 11.29
N ASP A 122 -15.47 40.56 10.33
CA ASP A 122 -15.95 41.69 9.53
C ASP A 122 -16.66 42.74 10.39
N LEU A 123 -17.48 42.31 11.35
CA LEU A 123 -18.15 43.21 12.31
C LEU A 123 -17.13 43.97 13.17
N VAL A 124 -16.12 43.27 13.71
CA VAL A 124 -15.04 43.88 14.49
C VAL A 124 -14.26 44.88 13.65
N ARG A 125 -13.94 44.55 12.40
CA ARG A 125 -13.25 45.46 11.47
C ARG A 125 -14.08 46.71 11.18
N TRP A 126 -15.41 46.57 10.99
CA TRP A 126 -16.29 47.72 10.79
C TRP A 126 -16.36 48.63 12.03
N LEU A 127 -16.42 48.05 13.22
CA LEU A 127 -16.39 48.81 14.49
C LEU A 127 -15.03 49.49 14.70
N GLY A 128 -13.92 48.79 14.42
CA GLY A 128 -12.57 49.32 14.54
C GLY A 128 -12.21 50.39 13.50
N GLY A 129 -12.85 50.38 12.32
CA GLY A 129 -12.69 51.43 11.31
C GLY A 129 -13.47 52.72 11.59
N LYS A 130 -14.26 52.76 12.67
CA LYS A 130 -15.05 53.92 13.11
C LYS A 130 -14.48 54.63 14.35
N LEU A 131 -13.38 54.12 14.91
CA LEU A 131 -12.54 54.78 15.93
C LEU A 131 -11.33 55.42 15.25
#